data_AF-A0A356THE5-F1
#
_entry.id   AF-A0A356THE5-F1
#
_cell.length_a   1.000
_cell.length_b   1.000
_cell.length_c   1.000
_cell.angle_alpha   90.00
_cell.angle_beta   90.00
_cell.angle_gamma   90.00
#
_symmetry.space_group_name_H-M   'P 1'
#
loop_
_entity.id
_entity.type
_entity.pdbx_description
1 polymer ?
#
loop_
_entity_poly.entity_id
_entity_poly.type
_entity_poly.pdbx_seq_one_letter_code
_entity_poly.pdbx_strand_id
1 'polypeptide(L)' 'MKIGILSQKASLYSTARLKEAAKERGHEVRVVDYTRCYMNITSHRPQVLLGGEPLHFDAIIPRIGAS' A
#
# COMPACT_ATOMS: atom_id res chain seq x y z
N MET A 1 11.14 3.28 7.92
CA MET A 1 10.11 2.25 7.70
C MET A 1 9.63 2.30 6.27
N LYS A 2 9.26 1.15 5.71
CA LYS A 2 8.55 1.00 4.43
C LYS A 2 7.05 0.97 4.71
N ILE A 3 6.36 2.05 4.35
CA ILE A 3 4.92 2.24 4.59
C ILE A 3 4.16 2.04 3.27
N GLY A 4 3.19 1.13 3.28
CA GLY A 4 2.24 0.94 2.19
C GLY A 4 0.94 1.70 2.46
N ILE A 5 0.53 2.61 1.56
CA ILE A 5 -0.79 3.25 1.62
C ILE A 5 -1.70 2.57 0.61
N LEU A 6 -2.69 1.82 1.07
CA LEU A 6 -3.67 1.20 0.19
C LEU A 6 -4.67 2.25 -0.27
N SER A 7 -4.64 2.62 -1.55
CA SER A 7 -5.52 3.64 -2.11
C SER A 7 -5.55 3.52 -3.63
N GLN A 8 -6.71 3.70 -4.25
CA GLN A 8 -6.88 3.57 -5.71
C GLN A 8 -6.10 4.63 -6.49
N LYS A 9 -5.90 5.82 -5.92
CA LYS A 9 -5.20 6.93 -6.59
C LYS A 9 -4.31 7.70 -5.61
N ALA A 10 -3.05 7.88 -6.01
CA ALA A 10 -2.08 8.67 -5.27
C ALA A 10 -2.40 10.19 -5.27
N SER A 11 -3.16 10.67 -6.26
CA SER A 11 -3.55 12.07 -6.40
C SER A 11 -4.71 12.50 -5.49
N LEU A 12 -5.38 11.57 -4.80
CA LEU A 12 -6.42 11.93 -3.83
C LEU A 12 -5.82 12.72 -2.68
N TYR A 13 -6.45 13.81 -2.28
CA TYR A 13 -5.93 14.74 -1.27
C TYR A 13 -5.44 14.03 -0.01
N SER A 14 -6.26 13.19 0.63
CA SER A 14 -5.87 12.48 1.84
C SER A 14 -4.70 11.51 1.60
N THR A 15 -4.66 10.82 0.46
CA THR A 15 -3.54 9.93 0.10
C THR A 15 -2.24 10.71 -0.07
N ALA A 16 -2.31 11.86 -0.75
CA ALA A 16 -1.16 12.74 -0.98
C ALA A 16 -0.62 13.31 0.34
N ARG A 17 -1.51 13.81 1.22
CA ARG A 17 -1.14 14.33 2.54
C ARG A 17 -0.50 13.28 3.44
N LEU A 18 -1.02 12.04 3.45
CA LEU A 18 -0.42 10.93 4.18
C LEU A 18 0.98 10.59 3.66
N LYS A 19 1.14 10.55 2.33
CA LYS A 19 2.43 10.30 1.68
C LYS A 19 3.46 11.38 2.02
N GLU A 20 3.07 12.65 1.97
CA GLU A 20 3.92 13.78 2.35
C GLU A 20 4.35 13.70 3.81
N ALA A 21 3.40 13.56 4.73
CA ALA A 21 3.67 13.50 6.17
C ALA A 21 4.59 12.34 6.56
N ALA A 22 4.46 11.18 5.89
CA ALA A 22 5.33 10.04 6.11
C ALA A 22 6.74 10.26 5.51
N LYS A 23 6.84 10.90 4.34
CA LYS A 23 8.13 11.28 3.75
C LYS A 23 8.88 12.31 4.59
N GLU A 24 8.19 13.33 5.10
CA GLU A 24 8.76 14.35 5.99
C GLU A 24 9.37 13.74 7.27
N ARG A 25 8.84 12.59 7.71
CA ARG A 25 9.37 11.80 8.84
C ARG A 25 10.47 10.81 8.46
N GLY A 26 10.96 10.86 7.21
CA GLY A 26 12.04 9.99 6.74
C GLY A 26 11.62 8.55 6.44
N HIS A 27 10.33 8.29 6.16
CA HIS A 27 9.85 6.95 5.80
C HIS A 27 9.83 6.76 4.28
N GLU A 28 10.08 5.53 3.83
CA GLU A 28 9.82 5.09 2.46
C GLU A 28 8.33 4.84 2.30
N VAL A 29 7.69 5.44 1.30
CA VAL A 29 6.23 5.36 1.13
C VAL A 29 5.87 4.94 -0.28
N ARG A 30 5.05 3.89 -0.38
CA ARG A 30 4.45 3.45 -1.64
C ARG A 30 2.93 3.49 -1.54
N VAL A 31 2.30 4.17 -2.50
CA VAL A 31 0.85 4.07 -2.68
C VAL A 31 0.58 2.85 -3.53
N VAL A 32 -0.31 1.98 -3.07
CA VAL A 32 -0.66 0.71 -3.69
C VAL A 32 -2.15 0.73 -3.99
N ASP A 33 -2.48 0.58 -5.27
CA ASP A 33 -3.85 0.31 -5.68
C ASP A 33 -4.22 -1.13 -5.30
N TYR A 34 -4.98 -1.26 -4.21
CA TYR A 34 -5.37 -2.54 -3.66
C TYR A 34 -6.28 -3.35 -4.59
N THR A 35 -6.96 -2.70 -5.54
CA THR A 35 -7.84 -3.40 -6.51
C THR A 35 -7.04 -4.19 -7.55
N ARG A 36 -5.76 -3.86 -7.69
CA ARG A 36 -4.81 -4.54 -8.60
C ARG A 36 -3.96 -5.59 -7.88
N CYS A 37 -4.13 -5.72 -6.57
CA CYS A 37 -3.43 -6.72 -5.78
C CYS A 37 -4.13 -8.06 -5.89
N TYR A 38 -3.36 -9.14 -5.89
CA TYR A 38 -3.88 -10.50 -5.82
C TYR A 38 -3.12 -11.30 -4.78
N MET A 39 -3.78 -12.30 -4.20
CA MET A 39 -3.25 -13.05 -3.07
C MET A 39 -2.95 -14.49 -3.49
N ASN A 40 -1.73 -14.92 -3.20
CA ASN A 40 -1.45 -16.34 -3.06
C ASN A 40 -1.93 -16.77 -1.67
N ILE A 41 -2.93 -17.65 -1.62
CA ILE A 41 -3.56 -18.14 -0.40
C ILE A 41 -3.03 -19.52 0.06
N THR A 42 -2.00 -20.04 -0.60
CA THR A 42 -1.38 -21.31 -0.18
C THR A 42 -0.86 -21.21 1.26
N SER A 43 -1.22 -22.20 2.08
CA SER A 43 -1.10 -22.12 3.54
C SER A 43 0.33 -21.96 4.06
N HIS A 44 1.33 -22.41 3.29
CA HIS A 44 2.72 -22.39 3.72
C HIS A 44 3.39 -21.01 3.58
N ARG A 45 2.96 -20.20 2.60
CA ARG A 45 3.58 -18.91 2.30
C ARG A 45 2.59 -17.98 1.62
N PRO A 46 1.56 -17.49 2.35
CA PRO A 46 0.62 -16.55 1.78
C PRO A 46 1.35 -15.25 1.41
N GLN A 47 1.03 -14.71 0.24
CA GLN A 47 1.66 -13.50 -0.29
C GLN A 47 0.63 -12.59 -0.95
N VAL A 48 0.80 -11.28 -0.81
CA VAL A 48 0.09 -10.28 -1.61
C VAL A 48 1.03 -9.83 -2.71
N LEU A 49 0.59 -9.91 -3.96
CA LEU A 49 1.35 -9.62 -5.16
C LEU A 49 0.76 -8.40 -5.88
N LEU A 50 1.62 -7.58 -6.48
CA LEU A 50 1.24 -6.50 -7.38
C LEU A 50 2.09 -6.57 -8.65
N GLY A 51 1.47 -6.94 -9.77
CA GLY A 51 2.17 -7.06 -11.06
C GLY A 51 3.30 -8.08 -11.06
N GLY A 52 3.13 -9.21 -10.39
CA GLY A 52 4.13 -10.28 -10.27
C GLY A 52 4.96 -10.22 -8.99
N GLU A 53 5.09 -9.03 -8.40
CA GLU A 53 6.04 -8.79 -7.30
C GLU A 53 5.37 -8.83 -5.92
N PRO A 54 5.97 -9.53 -4.93
CA PRO A 54 5.45 -9.56 -3.57
C PRO A 54 5.59 -8.21 -2.88
N LEU A 55 4.53 -7.84 -2.17
CA LEU A 55 4.46 -6.61 -1.39
C LEU A 55 4.99 -6.86 0.02
N HIS A 56 5.99 -6.08 0.43
CA HIS A 56 6.57 -6.11 1.76
C HIS A 56 6.61 -4.70 2.35
N PHE A 57 5.99 -4.53 3.51
CA PHE A 57 5.89 -3.26 4.23
C PHE A 57 6.01 -3.50 5.73
N ASP A 58 6.56 -2.53 6.45
CA ASP A 58 6.61 -2.53 7.92
C ASP A 58 5.26 -2.11 8.51
N ALA A 59 4.51 -1.26 7.79
CA ALA A 59 3.20 -0.79 8.18
C ALA A 59 2.30 -0.52 6.97
N ILE A 60 1.00 -0.69 7.16
CA ILE A 60 -0.05 -0.43 6.16
C ILE A 60 -1.00 0.65 6.67
N ILE A 61 -1.34 1.61 5.82
CA ILE A 61 -2.43 2.57 6.03
C ILE A 61 -3.56 2.23 5.05
N PRO A 62 -4.66 1.60 5.50
CA PRO A 62 -5.76 1.23 4.63
C PRO A 62 -6.66 2.43 4.33
N ARG A 63 -6.56 3.00 3.12
CA ARG A 63 -7.48 4.02 2.59
C ARG A 63 -8.41 3.38 1.55
N ILE A 64 -9.23 2.46 2.03
CA ILE A 64 -10.19 1.71 1.22
C ILE A 64 -11.43 2.57 1.03
N GLY A 65 -11.76 2.88 -0.24
CA GLY A 65 -12.99 3.59 -0.57
C GLY A 65 -14.19 2.67 -0.36
N ALA A 66 -15.23 3.17 0.32
CA ALA A 66 -16.56 2.61 0.24
C ALA A 66 -17.11 3.03 -1.13
N SER A 67 -17.30 2.09 -2.04
CA SER A 67 -18.25 2.26 -3.14
C SER A 67 -19.64 2.54 -2.58
#